data_AF-A0A1C6DP47-F1
#
_entry.id   AF-A0A1C6DP47-F1
#
_cell.length_a   1.000
_cell.length_b   1.000
_cell.length_c   1.000
_cell.angle_alpha   90.00
_cell.angle_beta   90.00
_cell.angle_gamma   90.00
#
_symmetry.space_group_name_H-M   'P 1'
#
loop_
_entity.id
_entity.type
_entity.pdbx_description
1 polymer ?
#
loop_
_entity_poly.entity_id
_entity_poly.type
_entity_poly.pdbx_seq_one_letter_code
_entity_poly.pdbx_strand_id
1 'polypeptide(L)'
;MPESKLHTVVYQVKYQEQISMIYEQYQNTVKPYVAQLEVMENEFPVEILNEVRSIMSHTAKCYETDDENIIEININKANSHMKRCILDCYKYLCLAYSDFYKEFIHTYRFTDLTVIDNGEFWSKLCETVAKAKQQLIAAKENMVEDVEEAYTEFENAYIEYHKIHQLIENSYEHLIKLKRKTFWKVATSILA
;
A
#
# COMPACT_ATOMS: atom_id res chain seq x y z
N MET A 1 25.76 23.08 30.37
CA MET A 1 24.62 22.75 29.49
C MET A 1 23.40 23.38 30.13
N PRO A 2 22.61 24.21 29.43
CA PRO A 2 21.39 24.74 30.03
C PRO A 2 20.43 23.58 30.27
N GLU A 3 19.82 23.52 31.45
CA GLU A 3 18.74 22.59 31.76
C GLU A 3 17.66 22.74 30.69
N SER A 4 17.38 21.67 29.93
CA SER A 4 16.24 21.68 29.02
C SER A 4 15.01 21.84 29.88
N LYS A 5 14.36 23.01 29.82
CA LYS A 5 13.00 23.16 30.34
C LYS A 5 12.18 22.11 29.63
N LEU A 6 11.74 21.07 30.34
CA LEU A 6 10.75 20.16 29.82
C LEU A 6 9.52 21.04 29.54
N HIS A 7 9.20 21.25 28.27
CA HIS A 7 8.00 22.00 27.87
C HIS A 7 6.78 21.22 28.37
N THR A 8 6.07 21.78 29.36
CA THR A 8 5.09 21.05 30.16
C THR A 8 3.74 20.90 29.47
N VAL A 9 3.44 21.76 28.48
CA VAL A 9 2.09 21.86 27.90
C VAL A 9 1.72 20.67 27.01
N VAL A 10 2.66 20.14 26.23
CA VAL A 10 2.42 18.97 25.36
C VAL A 10 2.07 17.70 26.15
N TYR A 11 2.41 17.63 27.44
CA TYR A 11 2.06 16.51 28.32
C TYR A 11 0.60 16.56 28.81
N GLN A 12 -0.16 17.60 28.45
CA GLN A 12 -1.60 17.57 28.62
C GLN A 12 -2.19 16.39 27.85
N VAL A 13 -3.13 15.69 28.47
CA VAL A 13 -3.75 14.46 27.95
C VAL A 13 -4.23 14.62 26.50
N LYS A 14 -4.88 15.75 26.18
CA LYS A 14 -5.42 16.03 24.83
C LYS A 14 -4.36 15.97 23.72
N TYR A 15 -3.13 16.42 23.99
CA TYR A 15 -2.06 16.45 23.00
C TYR A 15 -1.35 15.10 22.90
N GLN A 16 -1.16 14.43 24.03
CA GLN A 16 -0.61 13.07 24.07
C GLN A 16 -1.52 12.08 23.34
N GLU A 17 -2.84 12.17 23.49
CA GLU A 17 -3.79 11.32 22.76
C GLU A 17 -3.68 11.53 21.24
N GLN A 18 -3.67 12.79 20.78
CA GLN A 18 -3.54 13.10 19.35
C GLN A 18 -2.20 12.63 18.76
N ILE A 19 -1.10 12.85 19.49
CA ILE A 19 0.23 12.37 19.06
C ILE A 19 0.28 10.83 19.07
N SER A 20 -0.35 10.18 20.04
CA SER A 20 -0.46 8.72 20.12
C SER A 20 -1.20 8.14 18.92
N MET A 21 -2.30 8.78 18.48
CA MET A 21 -3.04 8.35 17.28
C MET A 21 -2.17 8.40 16.01
N ILE A 22 -1.31 9.41 15.87
CA ILE A 22 -0.35 9.49 14.76
C ILE A 22 0.61 8.29 14.79
N TYR A 23 1.15 7.95 15.97
CA TYR A 23 2.03 6.79 16.10
C TYR A 23 1.31 5.46 15.87
N GLU A 24 0.05 5.35 16.28
CA GLU A 24 -0.78 4.17 16.03
C GLU A 24 -0.99 3.95 14.54
N GLN A 25 -1.33 5.00 13.78
CA GLN A 25 -1.46 4.94 12.33
C GLN A 25 -0.14 4.54 11.65
N TYR A 26 0.99 5.07 12.13
CA TYR A 26 2.29 4.66 11.62
C TYR A 26 2.54 3.17 11.86
N GLN A 27 2.34 2.72 13.10
CA GLN A 27 2.68 1.36 13.54
C GLN A 27 1.78 0.30 12.91
N ASN A 28 0.48 0.58 12.76
CA ASN A 28 -0.52 -0.40 12.33
C ASN A 28 -0.86 -0.31 10.83
N THR A 29 -0.51 0.79 10.15
CA THR A 29 -0.84 0.99 8.73
C THR A 29 0.41 1.24 7.89
N VAL A 30 1.12 2.35 8.11
CA VAL A 30 2.25 2.74 7.25
C VAL A 30 3.38 1.72 7.29
N LYS A 31 3.79 1.29 8.49
CA LYS A 31 4.91 0.36 8.67
C LYS A 31 4.68 -0.99 8.00
N PRO A 32 3.54 -1.68 8.16
CA PRO A 32 3.23 -2.89 7.39
C PRO A 32 3.24 -2.67 5.87
N TYR A 33 2.69 -1.56 5.39
CA TYR A 33 2.64 -1.27 3.95
C TYR A 33 4.01 -1.02 3.35
N VAL A 34 4.88 -0.28 4.05
CA VAL A 34 6.28 -0.10 3.68
C VAL A 34 7.01 -1.44 3.64
N ALA A 35 6.85 -2.28 4.67
CA ALA A 35 7.50 -3.58 4.70
C ALA A 35 7.08 -4.46 3.51
N GLN A 36 5.80 -4.41 3.13
CA GLN A 36 5.30 -5.09 1.93
C GLN A 36 5.93 -4.53 0.65
N LEU A 37 6.06 -3.21 0.53
CA LEU A 37 6.71 -2.56 -0.62
C LEU A 37 8.18 -2.91 -0.72
N GLU A 38 8.91 -2.95 0.40
CA GLU A 38 10.32 -3.35 0.41
C GLU A 38 10.50 -4.81 -0.07
N VAL A 39 9.55 -5.71 0.25
CA VAL A 39 9.57 -7.09 -0.25
C VAL A 39 9.30 -7.16 -1.76
N MET A 40 8.44 -6.30 -2.29
CA MET A 40 8.02 -6.33 -3.69
C MET A 40 9.00 -5.60 -4.62
N GLU A 41 9.50 -4.44 -4.19
CA GLU A 41 10.29 -3.52 -5.01
C GLU A 41 11.78 -3.49 -4.62
N ASN A 42 12.17 -4.15 -3.52
CA ASN A 42 13.53 -4.11 -2.93
C ASN A 42 14.03 -2.70 -2.55
N GLU A 43 13.14 -1.72 -2.42
CA GLU A 43 13.50 -0.37 -2.01
C GLU A 43 12.41 0.31 -1.16
N PHE A 44 12.83 1.28 -0.34
CA PHE A 44 11.93 2.14 0.42
C PHE A 44 11.52 3.33 -0.47
N PRO A 45 10.22 3.58 -0.71
CA PRO A 45 9.77 4.70 -1.54
C PRO A 45 10.09 6.07 -0.90
N VAL A 46 10.80 6.92 -1.65
CA VAL A 46 11.34 8.19 -1.14
C VAL A 46 10.24 9.17 -0.70
N GLU A 47 9.10 9.19 -1.39
CA GLU A 47 7.95 10.03 -1.08
C GLU A 47 7.38 9.67 0.30
N ILE A 48 7.18 8.39 0.58
CA ILE A 48 6.73 7.90 1.90
C ILE A 48 7.75 8.30 2.98
N LEU A 49 9.06 8.22 2.68
CA LEU A 49 10.11 8.58 3.64
C LEU A 49 10.07 10.08 3.97
N ASN A 50 9.82 10.91 2.97
CA ASN A 50 9.72 12.35 3.12
C ASN A 50 8.48 12.72 3.95
N GLU A 51 7.36 12.01 3.78
CA GLU A 51 6.18 12.19 4.63
C GLU A 51 6.48 11.77 6.08
N VAL A 52 7.10 10.61 6.32
CA VAL A 52 7.52 10.18 7.67
C VAL A 52 8.45 11.20 8.34
N ARG A 53 9.44 11.73 7.62
CA ARG A 53 10.33 12.79 8.15
C ARG A 53 9.56 14.04 8.54
N SER A 54 8.56 14.42 7.74
CA SER A 54 7.74 15.60 8.00
C SER A 54 6.84 15.40 9.23
N ILE A 55 6.25 14.21 9.39
CA ILE A 55 5.48 13.82 10.58
C ILE A 55 6.36 13.99 11.83
N MET A 56 7.54 13.36 11.83
CA MET A 56 8.46 13.43 12.98
C MET A 56 8.93 14.88 13.25
N SER A 57 9.17 15.66 12.20
CA SER A 57 9.58 17.07 12.35
C SER A 57 8.49 17.92 13.00
N HIS A 58 7.23 17.71 12.64
CA HIS A 58 6.12 18.42 13.26
C HIS A 58 5.83 17.93 14.67
N THR A 59 5.90 16.63 14.93
CA THR A 59 5.78 16.08 16.28
C THR A 59 6.87 16.63 17.19
N ALA A 60 8.13 16.68 16.75
CA ALA A 60 9.23 17.24 17.54
C ALA A 60 9.00 18.71 17.92
N LYS A 61 8.52 19.54 16.99
CA LYS A 61 8.18 20.95 17.24
C LYS A 61 7.12 21.14 18.33
N CYS A 62 6.21 20.18 18.52
CA CYS A 62 5.24 20.24 19.62
C CYS A 62 5.93 20.20 21.00
N TYR A 63 7.12 19.61 21.11
CA TYR A 63 7.89 19.51 22.35
C TYR A 63 8.90 20.65 22.52
N GLU A 64 8.99 21.59 21.59
CA GLU A 64 9.94 22.74 21.62
C GLU A 64 9.28 24.05 22.10
N THR A 65 7.99 24.01 22.44
CA THR A 65 7.19 25.20 22.79
C THR A 65 6.16 24.88 23.86
N ASP A 66 5.75 25.90 24.60
CA ASP A 66 4.61 25.86 25.52
C ASP A 66 3.38 26.60 24.94
N ASP A 67 3.45 27.11 23.72
CA ASP A 67 2.32 27.77 23.04
C ASP A 67 1.35 26.73 22.46
N GLU A 68 0.18 26.62 23.09
CA GLU A 68 -0.91 25.71 22.68
C GLU A 68 -1.32 25.86 21.21
N ASN A 69 -1.33 27.08 20.67
CA ASN A 69 -1.71 27.29 19.26
C ASN A 69 -0.64 26.70 18.32
N ILE A 70 0.64 26.85 18.67
CA ILE A 70 1.74 26.29 17.88
C ILE A 70 1.72 24.76 17.96
N ILE A 71 1.41 24.20 19.14
CA ILE A 71 1.27 22.74 19.32
C ILE A 71 0.14 22.22 18.42
N GLU A 72 -1.05 22.83 18.47
CA GLU A 72 -2.21 22.41 17.66
C GLU A 72 -1.93 22.50 16.16
N ILE A 73 -1.29 23.58 15.70
CA ILE A 73 -0.90 23.73 14.29
C ILE A 73 0.05 22.61 13.86
N ASN A 74 1.04 22.25 14.69
CA ASN A 74 1.99 21.20 14.35
C ASN A 74 1.36 19.80 14.39
N ILE A 75 0.47 19.52 15.34
CA ILE A 75 -0.31 18.27 15.35
C ILE A 75 -1.16 18.15 14.08
N ASN A 76 -1.86 19.22 13.69
CA ASN A 76 -2.66 19.23 12.46
C ASN A 76 -1.81 18.98 11.21
N LYS A 77 -0.62 19.59 11.13
CA LYS A 77 0.32 19.34 10.03
C LYS A 77 0.82 17.90 10.03
N ALA A 78 1.18 17.35 11.18
CA ALA A 78 1.60 15.95 11.30
C ALA A 78 0.48 15.00 10.82
N ASN A 79 -0.78 15.26 11.19
CA ASN A 79 -1.94 14.52 10.69
C ASN A 79 -2.11 14.64 9.17
N SER A 80 -1.95 15.84 8.59
CA SER A 80 -2.00 16.01 7.13
C SER A 80 -0.88 15.28 6.39
N HIS A 81 0.32 15.22 6.96
CA HIS A 81 1.42 14.41 6.43
C HIS A 81 1.14 12.91 6.60
N MET A 82 0.53 12.49 7.70
CA MET A 82 0.13 11.09 7.90
C MET A 82 -0.91 10.63 6.88
N LYS A 83 -1.95 11.44 6.61
CA LYS A 83 -2.90 11.16 5.53
C LYS A 83 -2.19 10.96 4.19
N ARG A 84 -1.33 11.90 3.78
CA ARG A 84 -0.54 11.79 2.54
C ARG A 84 0.34 10.55 2.49
N CYS A 85 1.01 10.24 3.59
CA CYS A 85 1.83 9.04 3.74
C CYS A 85 1.04 7.76 3.44
N ILE A 86 -0.17 7.62 4.01
CA ILE A 86 -1.05 6.48 3.78
C ILE A 86 -1.52 6.42 2.32
N LEU A 87 -1.87 7.56 1.72
CA LEU A 87 -2.26 7.61 0.31
C LEU A 87 -1.12 7.20 -0.61
N ASP A 88 0.10 7.64 -0.34
CA ASP A 88 1.26 7.25 -1.12
C ASP A 88 1.54 5.74 -0.95
N CYS A 89 1.33 5.17 0.24
CA CYS A 89 1.36 3.71 0.41
C CYS A 89 0.36 3.01 -0.52
N TYR A 90 -0.90 3.48 -0.61
CA TYR A 90 -1.89 2.88 -1.50
C TYR A 90 -1.49 2.98 -2.98
N LYS A 91 -1.00 4.14 -3.42
CA LYS A 91 -0.54 4.34 -4.80
C LYS A 91 0.60 3.38 -5.16
N TYR A 92 1.61 3.31 -4.30
CA TYR A 92 2.77 2.44 -4.51
C TYR A 92 2.38 0.96 -4.49
N LEU A 93 1.52 0.54 -3.54
CA LEU A 93 1.06 -0.85 -3.48
C LEU A 93 0.21 -1.23 -4.69
N CYS A 94 -0.68 -0.34 -5.17
CA CYS A 94 -1.42 -0.57 -6.40
C CYS A 94 -0.49 -0.80 -7.60
N LEU A 95 0.58 0.00 -7.70
CA LEU A 95 1.57 -0.14 -8.77
C LEU A 95 2.32 -1.47 -8.66
N ALA A 96 2.87 -1.77 -7.48
CA ALA A 96 3.62 -3.00 -7.22
C ALA A 96 2.79 -4.26 -7.52
N TYR A 97 1.53 -4.31 -7.06
CA TYR A 97 0.63 -5.42 -7.37
C TYR A 97 0.25 -5.49 -8.85
N SER A 98 0.13 -4.34 -9.52
CA SER A 98 -0.12 -4.30 -10.97
C SER A 98 1.06 -4.89 -11.75
N ASP A 99 2.29 -4.57 -11.36
CA ASP A 99 3.50 -5.07 -12.01
C ASP A 99 3.72 -6.56 -11.71
N PHE A 100 3.50 -6.99 -10.46
CA PHE A 100 3.42 -8.41 -10.10
C PHE A 100 2.43 -9.19 -10.99
N TYR A 101 1.23 -8.65 -11.19
CA TYR A 101 0.23 -9.27 -12.07
C TYR A 101 0.69 -9.34 -13.53
N LYS A 102 1.33 -8.29 -14.06
CA LYS A 102 1.87 -8.29 -15.43
C LYS A 102 2.92 -9.38 -15.60
N GLU A 103 3.83 -9.51 -14.64
CA GLU A 103 4.85 -10.56 -14.64
C GLU A 103 4.24 -11.95 -14.54
N PHE A 104 3.20 -12.12 -13.72
CA PHE A 104 2.41 -13.36 -13.68
C PHE A 104 1.84 -13.72 -15.06
N ILE A 105 1.14 -12.79 -15.72
CA ILE A 105 0.57 -13.03 -17.05
C ILE A 105 1.67 -13.35 -18.07
N HIS A 106 2.79 -12.62 -18.04
CA HIS A 106 3.93 -12.88 -18.92
C HIS A 106 4.50 -14.29 -18.70
N THR A 107 4.65 -14.69 -17.44
CA THR A 107 5.21 -15.97 -16.98
C THR A 107 4.36 -17.17 -17.38
N TYR A 108 3.02 -16.98 -17.43
CA TYR A 108 2.04 -18.02 -17.72
C TYR A 108 1.37 -17.88 -19.09
N ARG A 109 1.85 -17.01 -19.98
CA ARG A 109 1.23 -16.70 -21.30
C ARG A 109 0.94 -17.90 -22.22
N PHE A 110 1.64 -19.02 -22.04
CA PHE A 110 1.43 -20.25 -22.82
C PHE A 110 0.80 -21.38 -22.01
N THR A 111 0.33 -21.07 -20.80
CA THR A 111 -0.31 -22.02 -19.90
C THR A 111 -1.81 -21.76 -19.90
N ASP A 112 -2.61 -22.80 -20.12
CA ASP A 112 -4.06 -22.70 -20.02
C ASP A 112 -4.48 -22.62 -18.54
N LEU A 113 -4.66 -21.41 -18.03
CA LEU A 113 -5.04 -21.16 -16.63
C LEU A 113 -6.49 -21.55 -16.32
N THR A 114 -7.33 -21.81 -17.33
CA THR A 114 -8.75 -22.18 -17.14
C THR A 114 -8.92 -23.56 -16.52
N VAL A 115 -7.87 -24.38 -16.49
CA VAL A 115 -7.92 -25.72 -15.88
C VAL A 115 -7.68 -25.70 -14.38
N ILE A 116 -7.27 -24.57 -13.81
CA ILE A 116 -7.06 -24.40 -12.36
C ILE A 116 -8.41 -24.23 -11.69
N ASP A 117 -8.65 -25.02 -10.64
CA ASP A 117 -9.86 -24.99 -9.82
C ASP A 117 -11.15 -24.99 -10.67
N ASN A 118 -11.17 -25.84 -11.72
CA ASN A 118 -12.27 -25.97 -12.68
C ASN A 118 -12.68 -24.64 -13.36
N GLY A 119 -11.74 -23.72 -13.54
CA GLY A 119 -11.94 -22.43 -14.22
C GLY A 119 -12.35 -21.29 -13.29
N GLU A 120 -12.66 -21.58 -12.02
CA GLU A 120 -13.03 -20.56 -11.03
C GLU A 120 -11.90 -19.55 -10.81
N PHE A 121 -10.65 -20.03 -10.72
CA PHE A 121 -9.47 -19.20 -10.56
C PHE A 121 -9.37 -18.12 -11.64
N TRP A 122 -9.42 -18.53 -12.91
CA TRP A 122 -9.24 -17.60 -14.04
C TRP A 122 -10.38 -16.60 -14.14
N SER A 123 -11.62 -17.05 -13.95
CA SER A 123 -12.79 -16.17 -13.97
C SER A 123 -12.70 -15.10 -12.89
N LYS A 124 -12.41 -15.51 -11.64
CA LYS A 124 -12.32 -14.61 -10.50
C LYS A 124 -11.15 -13.65 -10.61
N LEU A 125 -10.00 -14.11 -11.11
CA LEU A 125 -8.84 -13.27 -11.37
C LEU A 125 -9.18 -12.17 -12.40
N CYS A 126 -9.80 -12.53 -13.52
CA CYS A 126 -10.19 -11.56 -14.56
C CYS A 126 -11.16 -10.51 -14.02
N GLU A 127 -12.18 -10.92 -13.28
CA GLU A 127 -13.16 -10.02 -12.67
C GLU A 127 -12.50 -9.05 -11.68
N THR A 128 -11.65 -9.59 -10.79
CA THR A 128 -10.94 -8.79 -9.78
C THR A 128 -10.00 -7.77 -10.44
N VAL A 129 -9.27 -8.17 -11.50
CA VAL A 129 -8.40 -7.28 -12.28
C VAL A 129 -9.19 -6.16 -12.94
N ALA A 130 -10.33 -6.45 -13.55
CA ALA A 130 -11.18 -5.45 -14.18
C ALA A 130 -11.64 -4.40 -13.16
N LYS A 131 -12.11 -4.87 -11.99
CA LYS A 131 -12.57 -4.02 -10.90
C LYS A 131 -11.44 -3.15 -10.33
N ALA A 132 -10.28 -3.72 -10.05
CA ALA A 132 -9.12 -3.00 -9.51
C ALA A 132 -8.66 -1.87 -10.45
N LYS A 133 -8.63 -2.13 -11.77
CA LYS A 133 -8.31 -1.12 -12.78
C LYS A 133 -9.34 0.01 -12.81
N GLN A 134 -10.62 -0.33 -12.78
CA GLN A 134 -11.70 0.67 -12.79
C GLN A 134 -11.62 1.58 -11.57
N GLN A 135 -11.43 1.02 -10.37
CA GLN A 135 -11.30 1.81 -9.14
C GLN A 135 -10.07 2.70 -9.14
N LEU A 136 -8.93 2.22 -9.65
CA LEU A 136 -7.72 3.05 -9.73
C LEU A 136 -7.87 4.20 -10.73
N ILE A 137 -8.66 4.03 -11.79
CA ILE A 137 -8.98 5.12 -12.73
C ILE A 137 -9.85 6.16 -12.03
N ALA A 138 -10.94 5.74 -11.40
CA ALA A 138 -11.84 6.63 -10.66
C ALA A 138 -11.08 7.43 -9.58
N ALA A 139 -10.23 6.75 -8.79
CA ALA A 139 -9.44 7.39 -7.73
C ALA A 139 -8.51 8.50 -8.27
N LYS A 140 -7.95 8.30 -9.47
CA LYS A 140 -7.09 9.29 -10.13
C LYS A 140 -7.88 10.47 -10.70
N GLU A 141 -9.09 10.24 -11.19
CA GLU A 141 -9.98 11.29 -11.70
C GLU A 141 -10.47 12.19 -10.54
N ASN A 142 -10.89 11.57 -9.43
CA ASN A 142 -11.38 12.29 -8.25
C ASN A 142 -10.31 13.09 -7.51
N MET A 143 -9.01 12.82 -7.70
CA MET A 143 -7.93 13.65 -7.13
C MET A 143 -8.01 15.13 -7.51
N VAL A 144 -8.71 15.46 -8.60
CA VAL A 144 -8.90 16.83 -9.09
C VAL A 144 -10.17 17.47 -8.51
N GLU A 145 -11.19 16.66 -8.20
CA GLU A 145 -12.54 17.13 -7.86
C GLU A 145 -12.81 17.10 -6.35
N ASP A 146 -12.54 15.96 -5.70
CA ASP A 146 -12.70 15.76 -4.26
C ASP A 146 -11.55 14.89 -3.73
N VAL A 147 -10.64 15.55 -3.02
CA VAL A 147 -9.44 14.90 -2.48
C VAL A 147 -9.80 13.85 -1.43
N GLU A 148 -10.80 14.09 -0.57
CA GLU A 148 -11.17 13.16 0.51
C GLU A 148 -11.89 11.92 -0.05
N GLU A 149 -12.74 12.08 -1.07
CA GLU A 149 -13.32 10.94 -1.79
C GLU A 149 -12.24 10.12 -2.51
N ALA A 150 -11.28 10.80 -3.14
CA ALA A 150 -10.15 10.13 -3.80
C ALA A 150 -9.32 9.26 -2.84
N TYR A 151 -9.14 9.64 -1.57
CA TYR A 151 -8.48 8.78 -0.57
C TYR A 151 -9.19 7.43 -0.42
N THR A 152 -10.52 7.47 -0.27
CA THR A 152 -11.35 6.27 -0.10
C THR A 152 -11.27 5.38 -1.35
N GLU A 153 -11.26 5.99 -2.53
CA GLU A 153 -11.14 5.23 -3.78
C GLU A 153 -9.75 4.61 -3.97
N PHE A 154 -8.67 5.28 -3.55
CA PHE A 154 -7.34 4.70 -3.56
C PHE A 154 -7.22 3.51 -2.60
N GLU A 155 -7.83 3.59 -1.42
CA GLU A 155 -7.91 2.46 -0.49
C GLU A 155 -8.66 1.27 -1.11
N ASN A 156 -9.82 1.53 -1.72
CA ASN A 156 -10.59 0.50 -2.40
C ASN A 156 -9.81 -0.16 -3.55
N ALA A 157 -9.13 0.64 -4.36
CA ALA A 157 -8.27 0.14 -5.42
C ALA A 157 -7.16 -0.76 -4.86
N TYR A 158 -6.48 -0.31 -3.80
CA TYR A 158 -5.48 -1.11 -3.10
C TYR A 158 -6.05 -2.45 -2.62
N ILE A 159 -7.23 -2.45 -2.00
CA ILE A 159 -7.88 -3.68 -1.51
C ILE A 159 -8.11 -4.67 -2.66
N GLU A 160 -8.61 -4.21 -3.82
CA GLU A 160 -8.81 -5.11 -4.97
C GLU A 160 -7.48 -5.58 -5.58
N TYR A 161 -6.46 -4.72 -5.66
CA TYR A 161 -5.12 -5.13 -6.10
C TYR A 161 -4.48 -6.17 -5.16
N HIS A 162 -4.63 -6.01 -3.85
CA HIS A 162 -4.16 -6.98 -2.89
C HIS A 162 -4.88 -8.34 -3.04
N LYS A 163 -6.18 -8.35 -3.34
CA LYS A 163 -6.92 -9.59 -3.64
C LYS A 163 -6.37 -10.31 -4.87
N ILE A 164 -5.94 -9.59 -5.91
CA ILE A 164 -5.29 -10.19 -7.08
C ILE A 164 -4.05 -10.96 -6.65
N HIS A 165 -3.19 -10.32 -5.85
CA HIS A 165 -1.98 -10.96 -5.32
C HIS A 165 -2.32 -12.19 -4.48
N GLN A 166 -3.29 -12.10 -3.57
CA GLN A 166 -3.73 -13.23 -2.74
C GLN A 166 -4.27 -14.40 -3.58
N LEU A 167 -5.07 -14.12 -4.63
CA LEU A 167 -5.57 -15.18 -5.52
C LEU A 167 -4.42 -15.94 -6.19
N ILE A 168 -3.40 -15.23 -6.67
CA ILE A 168 -2.24 -15.85 -7.33
C ILE A 168 -1.41 -16.66 -6.33
N GLU A 169 -1.08 -16.07 -5.18
CA GLU A 169 -0.28 -16.72 -4.14
C GLU A 169 -0.97 -17.99 -3.59
N ASN A 170 -2.27 -17.92 -3.34
CA ASN A 170 -3.03 -19.07 -2.83
C ASN A 170 -3.12 -20.21 -3.86
N SER A 171 -3.01 -19.91 -5.15
CA SER A 171 -3.03 -20.92 -6.23
C SER A 171 -1.62 -21.32 -6.70
N TYR A 172 -0.55 -20.83 -6.06
CA TYR A 172 0.83 -20.95 -6.55
C TYR A 172 1.30 -22.40 -6.77
N GLU A 173 0.93 -23.32 -5.87
CA GLU A 173 1.29 -24.74 -6.03
C GLU A 173 0.65 -25.37 -7.28
N HIS A 174 -0.62 -25.06 -7.55
CA HIS A 174 -1.33 -25.55 -8.74
C HIS A 174 -0.72 -24.95 -10.01
N LEU A 175 -0.39 -23.67 -9.96
CA LEU A 175 0.26 -22.95 -11.05
C LEU A 175 1.61 -23.57 -11.45
N ILE A 176 2.48 -23.87 -10.49
CA ILE A 176 3.78 -24.53 -10.77
C ILE A 176 3.58 -25.90 -11.42
N LYS A 177 2.69 -26.73 -10.86
CA LYS A 177 2.40 -28.08 -11.38
C LYS A 177 1.89 -28.01 -12.81
N LEU A 178 1.02 -27.04 -13.10
CA LEU A 178 0.46 -26.84 -14.42
C LEU A 178 1.52 -26.39 -15.43
N LYS A 179 2.35 -25.39 -15.09
CA LYS A 179 3.42 -24.90 -15.98
C LYS A 179 4.41 -26.01 -16.37
N ARG A 180 4.78 -26.87 -15.41
CA ARG A 180 5.63 -28.06 -15.67
C ARG A 180 4.97 -29.01 -16.67
N LYS A 181 3.67 -29.31 -16.51
CA LYS A 181 2.93 -30.16 -17.45
C LYS A 181 2.88 -29.55 -18.86
N THR A 182 2.63 -28.25 -18.97
CA THR A 182 2.61 -27.53 -20.25
C THR A 182 3.96 -27.63 -20.96
N PHE A 183 5.06 -27.39 -20.23
CA PHE A 183 6.41 -27.52 -20.77
C PHE A 183 6.69 -28.92 -21.34
N TRP A 184 6.38 -29.96 -20.58
CA TRP A 184 6.61 -31.34 -21.03
C TRP A 184 5.78 -31.70 -22.26
N LYS A 185 4.53 -31.25 -22.35
CA LYS A 185 3.71 -31.45 -23.56
C LYS A 185 4.38 -30.86 -24.80
N VAL A 186 4.86 -29.62 -24.71
CA VAL A 186 5.56 -28.93 -25.81
C VAL A 186 6.86 -29.65 -26.17
N ALA A 187 7.67 -30.02 -25.17
CA ALA A 187 8.93 -30.72 -25.40
C ALA A 187 8.72 -32.08 -26.09
N THR A 188 7.71 -32.85 -25.67
CA THR A 188 7.39 -34.14 -26.31
C THR A 188 6.87 -33.98 -27.73
N SER A 189 6.12 -32.91 -28.04
CA SER A 189 5.62 -32.66 -29.40
C SER A 189 6.69 -32.22 -30.39
N ILE A 190 7.84 -31.72 -29.93
CA ILE A 190 8.98 -31.31 -30.79
C ILE A 190 9.91 -32.50 -31.08
N LEU A 191 9.92 -33.51 -30.20
CA LEU A 191 10.76 -34.71 -30.31
C LEU A 191 10.10 -35.86 -31.09
N ALA A 192 8.82 -35.74 -31.42
CA ALA A 192 8.03 -36.71 -32.19
C ALA A 192 7.90 -36.28 -33.66
#